data_AF-A0A2V9J2N9-F1
#
_entry.id   AF-A0A2V9J2N9-F1
#
_cell.length_a   1.000
_cell.length_b   1.000
_cell.length_c   1.000
_cell.angle_alpha   90.00
_cell.angle_beta   90.00
_cell.angle_gamma   90.00
#
_symmetry.space_group_name_H-M   'P 1'
#
loop_
_entity.id
_entity.type
_entity.pdbx_description
1 polymer ?
#
loop_
_entity_poly.entity_id
_entity_poly.type
_entity_poly.pdbx_seq_one_letter_code
_entity_poly.pdbx_strand_id
1 'polypeptide(L)'
;MYRTVPWSQKKYNEGWLDPTMRGYTDDKGLIPTLERAQEALNIYAEIQPAESLEIIYGRVCEDAEDVAQPEGVPRGARYLGIDVAAPWSAFWSIVGDFGPEPPVQSFLTKLNEHGLFSSKDEAQALLSVYRAEKLPDYESPLAIWKVWLVEFESCGSVRK
;
A
#
# COMPACT_ATOMS: atom_id res chain seq x y z
N MET A 1 -2.07 2.57 4.55
CA MET A 1 -1.09 1.65 3.95
C MET A 1 0.31 2.16 4.25
N TYR A 2 1.26 1.29 4.55
CA TYR A 2 2.67 1.66 4.72
C TYR A 2 3.44 0.45 4.22
N ARG A 3 4.41 0.66 3.33
CA ARG A 3 5.33 -0.42 2.95
C ARG A 3 6.32 -0.56 4.10
N THR A 4 6.10 -1.55 4.97
CA THR A 4 7.05 -1.85 6.05
C THR A 4 8.28 -2.52 5.46
N VAL A 5 9.43 -2.25 6.07
CA VAL A 5 10.61 -3.08 5.87
C VAL A 5 10.34 -4.53 6.29
N PRO A 6 10.96 -5.53 5.65
CA PRO A 6 10.90 -6.91 6.12
C PRO A 6 11.38 -7.03 7.56
N TRP A 7 10.77 -7.97 8.31
CA TRP A 7 11.15 -8.29 9.68
C TRP A 7 12.67 -8.51 9.85
N SER A 8 13.26 -7.89 10.88
CA SER A 8 14.68 -8.07 11.21
C SER A 8 14.87 -8.64 12.61
N GLN A 9 15.12 -9.95 12.69
CA GLN A 9 15.40 -10.64 13.95
C GLN A 9 16.60 -10.04 14.68
N LYS A 10 17.62 -9.59 13.93
CA LYS A 10 18.80 -8.94 14.51
C LYS A 10 18.43 -7.66 15.24
N LYS A 11 17.62 -6.78 14.61
CA LYS A 11 17.17 -5.52 15.22
C LYS A 11 16.28 -5.75 16.43
N TYR A 12 15.41 -6.75 16.36
CA TYR A 12 14.62 -7.17 17.52
C TYR A 12 15.51 -7.56 18.70
N ASN A 13 16.55 -8.37 18.46
CA ASN A 13 17.50 -8.77 19.50
C ASN A 13 18.33 -7.59 20.04
N GLU A 14 18.48 -6.51 19.27
CA GLU A 14 19.09 -5.24 19.69
C GLU A 14 18.11 -4.34 20.49
N GLY A 15 16.89 -4.81 20.76
CA GLY A 15 15.87 -4.10 21.55
C GLY A 15 14.94 -3.19 20.73
N TRP A 16 15.09 -3.16 19.40
CA TRP A 16 14.16 -2.43 18.54
C TRP A 16 12.84 -3.21 18.42
N LEU A 17 11.73 -2.51 18.67
CA LEU A 17 10.39 -3.08 18.61
C LEU A 17 9.64 -2.48 17.44
N ASP A 18 9.33 -3.32 16.46
CA ASP A 18 8.47 -2.99 15.32
C ASP A 18 7.16 -2.35 15.79
N PRO A 19 6.70 -1.24 15.18
CA PRO A 19 5.42 -0.61 15.50
C PRO A 19 4.23 -1.57 15.50
N THR A 20 4.21 -2.61 14.64
CA THR A 20 3.20 -3.67 14.65
C THR A 20 3.17 -4.45 15.97
N MET A 21 4.34 -4.65 16.61
CA MET A 21 4.44 -5.26 17.94
C MET A 21 4.11 -4.29 19.08
N ARG A 22 4.05 -2.99 18.80
CA ARG A 22 3.68 -1.94 19.77
C ARG A 22 2.18 -1.62 19.76
N GLY A 23 1.36 -2.42 19.05
CA GLY A 23 -0.09 -2.19 18.97
C GLY A 23 -0.46 -0.92 18.20
N TYR A 24 0.36 -0.53 17.21
CA TYR A 24 0.00 0.55 16.29
C TYR A 24 -1.07 0.13 15.27
N THR A 25 -1.23 -1.17 15.06
CA THR A 25 -2.16 -1.72 14.09
C THR A 25 -3.49 -2.14 14.73
N ASP A 26 -4.55 -2.08 13.93
CA ASP A 26 -5.85 -2.69 14.22
C ASP A 26 -5.82 -4.22 14.04
N ASP A 27 -6.99 -4.85 14.16
CA ASP A 27 -7.19 -6.29 13.99
C ASP A 27 -6.96 -6.79 12.56
N LYS A 28 -6.84 -5.87 11.59
CA LYS A 28 -6.50 -6.14 10.19
C LYS A 28 -5.03 -5.86 9.88
N GLY A 29 -4.22 -5.52 10.88
CA GLY A 29 -2.82 -5.18 10.68
C GLY A 29 -2.60 -3.84 9.99
N LEU A 30 -3.57 -2.91 10.05
CA LEU A 30 -3.49 -1.56 9.49
C LEU A 30 -3.32 -0.53 10.60
N ILE A 31 -2.56 0.54 10.35
CA ILE A 31 -2.46 1.67 11.26
C ILE A 31 -3.67 2.58 11.01
N PRO A 32 -4.56 2.77 11.99
CA PRO A 32 -5.90 3.31 11.77
C PRO A 32 -5.94 4.82 11.52
N THR A 33 -4.87 5.56 11.86
CA THR A 33 -4.82 7.01 11.72
C THR A 33 -3.50 7.47 11.12
N LEU A 34 -3.52 8.61 10.42
CA LEU A 34 -2.32 9.22 9.83
C LEU A 34 -1.30 9.63 10.91
N GLU A 35 -1.76 10.16 12.04
CA GLU A 35 -0.91 10.51 13.18
C GLU A 35 -0.10 9.30 13.67
N ARG A 36 -0.79 8.17 13.88
CA ARG A 36 -0.11 6.93 14.29
C ARG A 36 0.80 6.38 13.20
N ALA A 37 0.44 6.56 11.93
CA ALA A 37 1.30 6.14 10.82
C ALA A 37 2.59 6.96 10.80
N GLN A 38 2.51 8.26 11.09
CA GLN A 38 3.67 9.14 11.18
C GLN A 38 4.57 8.77 12.36
N GLU A 39 3.99 8.49 13.53
CA GLU A 39 4.74 7.99 14.68
C GLU A 39 5.46 6.68 14.37
N ALA A 40 4.77 5.72 13.73
CA ALA A 40 5.37 4.47 13.31
C ALA A 40 6.51 4.69 12.30
N LEU A 41 6.33 5.59 11.33
CA LEU A 41 7.36 5.93 10.35
C LEU A 41 8.61 6.53 11.01
N ASN A 42 8.43 7.39 12.03
CA ASN A 42 9.56 7.94 12.81
C ASN A 42 10.33 6.84 13.55
N ILE A 43 9.64 5.81 14.08
CA ILE A 43 10.28 4.65 14.71
C ILE A 43 11.05 3.79 13.67
N TYR A 44 10.48 3.61 12.48
CA TYR A 44 11.19 2.91 11.39
C TYR A 44 12.42 3.68 10.91
N ALA A 45 12.39 5.01 10.94
CA ALA A 45 13.51 5.87 10.56
C ALA A 45 14.73 5.73 11.49
N GLU A 46 14.57 5.12 12.68
CA GLU A 46 15.71 4.77 13.56
C GLU A 46 16.62 3.69 12.95
N ILE A 47 16.09 2.87 12.04
CA ILE A 47 16.80 1.72 11.46
C ILE A 47 16.82 1.69 9.94
N GLN A 48 16.06 2.56 9.28
CA GLN A 48 16.01 2.72 7.82
C GLN A 48 16.25 4.17 7.41
N PRO A 49 16.85 4.41 6.25
CA PRO A 49 16.90 5.75 5.68
C PRO A 49 15.49 6.32 5.51
N ALA A 50 15.26 7.57 5.90
CA ALA A 50 13.93 8.17 5.87
C ALA A 50 13.34 8.21 4.45
N GLU A 51 14.20 8.33 3.43
CA GLU A 51 13.84 8.32 2.02
C GLU A 51 13.31 6.98 1.50
N SER A 52 13.51 5.87 2.23
CA SER A 52 12.94 4.56 1.86
C SER A 52 11.60 4.28 2.54
N LEU A 53 11.09 5.22 3.35
CA LEU A 53 9.87 5.06 4.12
C LEU A 53 8.75 5.93 3.55
N GLU A 54 7.58 5.33 3.36
CA GLU A 54 6.43 5.99 2.76
C GLU A 54 5.14 5.65 3.53
N ILE A 55 4.25 6.64 3.63
CA ILE A 55 2.86 6.42 4.03
C ILE A 55 2.00 6.44 2.79
N ILE A 56 1.32 5.33 2.54
CA ILE A 56 0.45 5.15 1.39
C ILE A 56 -1.00 5.15 1.89
N TYR A 57 -1.89 5.91 1.27
CA TYR A 57 -3.32 5.86 1.57
C TYR A 57 -4.04 4.99 0.54
N GLY A 58 -4.99 4.16 0.99
CA GLY A 58 -5.72 3.23 0.14
C GLY A 58 -7.21 3.33 0.40
N ARG A 59 -8.02 3.32 -0.67
CA ARG A 59 -9.48 3.27 -0.58
C ARG A 59 -10.01 2.29 -1.62
N VAL A 60 -10.98 1.46 -1.23
CA VAL A 60 -11.67 0.57 -2.19
C VAL A 60 -12.34 1.43 -3.26
N CYS A 61 -12.14 1.06 -4.51
CA CYS A 61 -12.76 1.73 -5.65
C CYS A 61 -14.23 1.31 -5.74
N GLU A 62 -15.12 2.17 -5.26
CA GLU A 62 -16.57 2.02 -5.49
C GLU A 62 -16.94 2.46 -6.91
N ASP A 63 -18.04 1.93 -7.47
CA ASP A 63 -18.45 2.16 -8.86
C ASP A 63 -18.77 3.63 -9.19
N ALA A 64 -18.94 4.49 -8.19
CA ALA A 64 -19.40 5.87 -8.34
C ALA A 64 -18.30 6.95 -8.28
N GLU A 65 -17.02 6.58 -8.09
CA GLU A 65 -15.99 7.59 -7.79
C GLU A 65 -15.12 7.97 -8.99
N ASP A 66 -15.51 9.05 -9.65
CA ASP A 66 -14.68 9.84 -10.59
C ASP A 66 -14.02 11.06 -9.89
N VAL A 67 -13.89 11.01 -8.57
CA VAL A 67 -13.44 12.18 -7.78
C VAL A 67 -11.92 12.22 -7.70
N ALA A 68 -11.33 13.36 -8.06
CA ALA A 68 -9.87 13.58 -8.06
C ALA A 68 -9.23 13.47 -6.65
N GLN A 69 -10.01 13.69 -5.58
CA GLN A 69 -9.60 13.42 -4.21
C GLN A 69 -10.84 13.07 -3.36
N PRO A 70 -11.15 11.78 -3.17
CA PRO A 70 -12.32 11.37 -2.40
C PRO A 70 -12.18 11.75 -0.91
N GLU A 71 -13.33 11.87 -0.24
CA GLU A 71 -13.39 12.21 1.20
C GLU A 71 -12.52 11.26 2.04
N GLY A 72 -11.82 11.79 3.05
CA GLY A 72 -10.92 11.00 3.90
C GLY A 72 -9.51 10.77 3.34
N VAL A 73 -9.23 11.07 2.06
CA VAL A 73 -7.85 11.10 1.55
C VAL A 73 -7.11 12.29 2.16
N PRO A 74 -5.90 12.11 2.73
CA PRO A 74 -5.11 13.22 3.26
C PRO A 74 -4.89 14.34 2.25
N ARG A 75 -5.03 15.60 2.69
CA ARG A 75 -4.80 16.77 1.84
C ARG A 75 -3.36 16.77 1.35
N GLY A 76 -3.15 17.05 0.06
CA GLY A 76 -1.83 17.01 -0.57
C GLY A 76 -1.32 15.61 -0.92
N ALA A 77 -2.09 14.54 -0.64
CA ALA A 77 -1.70 13.21 -1.09
C ALA A 77 -1.70 13.12 -2.62
N ARG A 78 -0.63 12.55 -3.18
CA ARG A 78 -0.44 12.36 -4.62
C ARG A 78 -0.99 11.02 -5.05
N TYR A 79 -1.87 11.02 -6.04
CA TYR A 79 -2.41 9.77 -6.60
C TYR A 79 -1.31 8.97 -7.29
N LEU A 80 -1.23 7.66 -7.00
CA LEU A 80 -0.23 6.75 -7.56
C LEU A 80 -0.82 5.77 -8.58
N GLY A 81 -2.09 5.42 -8.47
CA GLY A 81 -2.73 4.46 -9.38
C GLY A 81 -3.70 3.52 -8.66
N ILE A 82 -3.92 2.36 -9.27
CA ILE A 82 -4.90 1.37 -8.86
C ILE A 82 -4.22 0.02 -8.63
N ASP A 83 -4.59 -0.64 -7.54
CA ASP A 83 -4.14 -1.99 -7.21
C ASP A 83 -5.31 -2.95 -7.05
N VAL A 84 -5.00 -4.25 -7.02
CA VAL A 84 -5.94 -5.30 -6.60
C VAL A 84 -5.34 -5.95 -5.35
N ALA A 85 -6.08 -5.97 -4.25
CA ALA A 85 -5.56 -6.46 -2.98
C ALA A 85 -6.67 -6.98 -2.06
N ALA A 86 -6.29 -7.87 -1.14
CA ALA A 86 -7.18 -8.37 -0.10
C ALA A 86 -7.45 -7.27 0.95
N PRO A 87 -8.70 -7.13 1.44
CA PRO A 87 -9.08 -6.04 2.35
C PRO A 87 -8.84 -6.33 3.84
N TRP A 88 -8.32 -7.49 4.23
CA TRP A 88 -8.25 -7.96 5.63
C TRP A 88 -6.85 -8.00 6.24
N SER A 89 -5.82 -7.55 5.54
CA SER A 89 -4.44 -7.64 6.02
C SER A 89 -3.67 -6.35 5.74
N ALA A 90 -2.46 -6.26 6.30
CA ALA A 90 -1.43 -5.41 5.75
C ALA A 90 -1.41 -5.61 4.22
N PHE A 91 -1.51 -4.51 3.49
CA PHE A 91 -1.82 -4.50 2.07
C PHE A 91 -0.77 -5.30 1.29
N TRP A 92 -1.18 -6.43 0.70
CA TRP A 92 -0.35 -7.22 -0.22
C TRP A 92 -0.79 -6.88 -1.63
N SER A 93 0.14 -6.33 -2.41
CA SER A 93 -0.13 -5.96 -3.80
C SER A 93 -0.04 -7.22 -4.64
N ILE A 94 -1.18 -7.74 -5.10
CA ILE A 94 -1.14 -8.98 -5.91
C ILE A 94 -0.37 -8.77 -7.22
N VAL A 95 -0.22 -7.52 -7.64
CA VAL A 95 0.46 -7.18 -8.88
C VAL A 95 1.98 -7.31 -8.75
N GLY A 96 2.54 -7.04 -7.57
CA GLY A 96 3.98 -7.15 -7.30
C GLY A 96 4.40 -8.47 -6.66
N ASP A 97 3.48 -9.17 -5.98
CA ASP A 97 3.81 -10.33 -5.14
C ASP A 97 3.64 -11.69 -5.86
N PHE A 98 2.94 -11.74 -6.99
CA PHE A 98 2.80 -12.97 -7.79
C PHE A 98 3.79 -12.98 -8.98
N GLY A 99 4.42 -14.14 -9.20
CA GLY A 99 5.42 -14.33 -10.25
C GLY A 99 4.87 -14.05 -11.67
N PRO A 100 5.75 -13.84 -12.67
CA PRO A 100 5.38 -13.45 -14.03
C PRO A 100 4.74 -14.58 -14.85
N GLU A 101 4.10 -15.55 -14.19
CA GLU A 101 3.58 -16.75 -14.80
C GLU A 101 2.34 -16.42 -15.65
N PRO A 102 2.18 -17.06 -16.82
CA PRO A 102 0.92 -17.00 -17.55
C PRO A 102 -0.22 -17.44 -16.63
N PRO A 103 -1.35 -16.73 -16.61
CA PRO A 103 -1.84 -15.79 -17.64
C PRO A 103 -1.71 -14.30 -17.28
N VAL A 104 -1.10 -13.95 -16.15
CA VAL A 104 -1.08 -12.55 -15.67
C VAL A 104 0.05 -11.71 -16.25
N GLN A 105 1.02 -12.33 -16.92
CA GLN A 105 2.22 -11.66 -17.43
C GLN A 105 1.92 -10.45 -18.33
N SER A 106 0.87 -10.50 -19.16
CA SER A 106 0.50 -9.38 -20.04
C SER A 106 -0.03 -8.16 -19.30
N PHE A 107 -0.43 -8.31 -18.04
CA PHE A 107 -0.87 -7.18 -17.21
C PHE A 107 0.32 -6.46 -16.57
N LEU A 108 1.46 -7.14 -16.38
CA LEU A 108 2.67 -6.51 -15.84
C LEU A 108 3.19 -5.37 -16.72
N THR A 109 2.98 -5.45 -18.04
CA THR A 109 3.39 -4.39 -18.98
C THR A 109 2.49 -3.16 -18.94
N LYS A 110 1.35 -3.22 -18.23
CA LYS A 110 0.39 -2.11 -18.09
C LYS A 110 0.60 -1.33 -16.79
N LEU A 111 1.55 -1.76 -15.97
CA LEU A 111 1.87 -1.12 -14.72
C LEU A 111 2.68 0.15 -14.95
N ASN A 112 2.38 1.17 -14.16
CA ASN A 112 3.18 2.39 -14.12
C ASN A 112 4.48 2.17 -13.31
N GLU A 113 5.27 3.22 -13.16
CA GLU A 113 6.55 3.19 -12.44
C GLU A 113 6.43 2.80 -10.95
N HIS A 114 5.22 2.84 -10.38
CA HIS A 114 4.93 2.43 -9.00
C HIS A 114 4.45 0.98 -8.89
N GLY A 115 4.33 0.26 -10.02
CA GLY A 115 3.79 -1.09 -10.07
C GLY A 115 2.27 -1.15 -9.98
N LEU A 116 1.57 -0.06 -10.35
CA LEU A 116 0.11 0.08 -10.23
C LEU A 116 -0.54 0.26 -11.61
N PHE A 117 -1.82 -0.10 -11.73
CA PHE A 117 -2.60 0.19 -12.94
C PHE A 117 -2.97 1.66 -13.03
N SER A 118 -3.13 2.15 -14.26
CA SER A 118 -3.58 3.52 -14.51
C SER A 118 -5.10 3.64 -14.48
N SER A 119 -5.83 2.53 -14.67
CA SER A 119 -7.29 2.51 -14.74
C SER A 119 -7.93 1.34 -13.99
N LYS A 120 -9.18 1.55 -13.56
CA LYS A 120 -9.99 0.53 -12.90
C LYS A 120 -10.24 -0.66 -13.84
N ASP A 121 -10.45 -0.38 -15.12
CA ASP A 121 -10.74 -1.40 -16.13
C ASP A 121 -9.58 -2.39 -16.29
N GLU A 122 -8.33 -1.91 -16.22
CA GLU A 122 -7.15 -2.78 -16.25
C GLU A 122 -7.07 -3.68 -15.02
N ALA A 123 -7.30 -3.12 -13.83
CA ALA A 123 -7.34 -3.86 -12.57
C ALA A 123 -8.49 -4.89 -12.55
N GLN A 124 -9.66 -4.52 -13.07
CA GLN A 124 -10.82 -5.40 -13.19
C GLN A 124 -10.58 -6.53 -14.19
N ALA A 125 -9.92 -6.24 -15.31
CA ALA A 125 -9.53 -7.24 -16.29
C ALA A 125 -8.53 -8.25 -15.68
N LEU A 126 -7.53 -7.78 -14.92
CA LEU A 126 -6.63 -8.66 -14.17
C LEU A 126 -7.43 -9.55 -13.21
N LEU A 127 -8.26 -8.95 -12.34
CA LEU A 127 -9.02 -9.71 -11.33
C LEU A 127 -9.95 -10.75 -11.97
N SER A 128 -10.52 -10.44 -13.13
CA SER A 128 -11.37 -11.38 -13.88
C SER A 128 -10.57 -12.58 -14.38
N VAL A 129 -9.40 -12.35 -14.98
CA VAL A 129 -8.49 -13.42 -15.42
C VAL A 129 -7.99 -14.23 -14.22
N TYR A 130 -7.57 -13.55 -13.15
CA TYR A 130 -7.08 -14.18 -11.92
C TYR A 130 -8.08 -15.19 -11.34
N ARG A 131 -9.36 -14.81 -11.31
CA ARG A 131 -10.46 -15.67 -10.85
C ARG A 131 -10.81 -16.78 -11.83
N ALA A 132 -10.84 -16.48 -13.13
CA ALA A 132 -11.14 -17.48 -14.17
C ALA A 132 -10.12 -18.62 -14.17
N GLU A 133 -8.86 -18.27 -13.93
CA GLU A 133 -7.70 -19.16 -14.00
C GLU A 133 -7.39 -19.82 -12.66
N LYS A 134 -8.18 -19.50 -11.62
CA LYS A 134 -8.06 -20.07 -10.27
C LYS A 134 -6.64 -20.00 -9.71
N LEU A 135 -5.99 -18.85 -9.91
CA LEU A 135 -4.66 -18.59 -9.38
C LEU A 135 -4.66 -18.67 -7.84
N PRO A 136 -3.50 -18.79 -7.18
CA PRO A 136 -3.44 -18.94 -5.72
C PRO A 136 -4.32 -17.91 -5.00
N ASP A 137 -5.06 -18.32 -3.99
CA ASP A 137 -5.94 -17.43 -3.24
C ASP A 137 -7.04 -16.73 -4.06
N TYR A 138 -7.44 -17.24 -5.25
CA TYR A 138 -8.50 -16.63 -6.08
C TYR A 138 -9.86 -16.52 -5.38
N GLU A 139 -10.12 -17.36 -4.39
CA GLU A 139 -11.32 -17.33 -3.54
C GLU A 139 -11.24 -16.23 -2.48
N SER A 140 -10.05 -15.66 -2.29
CA SER A 140 -9.91 -14.49 -1.45
C SER A 140 -10.77 -13.37 -2.03
N PRO A 141 -11.48 -12.64 -1.16
CA PRO A 141 -12.35 -11.54 -1.57
C PRO A 141 -11.52 -10.29 -1.88
N LEU A 142 -10.70 -10.39 -2.92
CA LEU A 142 -9.90 -9.33 -3.50
C LEU A 142 -10.80 -8.17 -3.95
N ALA A 143 -10.34 -6.95 -3.70
CA ALA A 143 -10.98 -5.72 -4.10
C ALA A 143 -10.03 -4.86 -4.94
N ILE A 144 -10.59 -3.94 -5.73
CA ILE A 144 -9.84 -2.93 -6.46
C ILE A 144 -9.66 -1.72 -5.56
N TRP A 145 -8.44 -1.20 -5.48
CA TRP A 145 -8.06 -0.12 -4.59
C TRP A 145 -7.47 1.03 -5.36
N LYS A 146 -7.87 2.25 -5.02
CA LYS A 146 -7.13 3.46 -5.40
C LYS A 146 -6.03 3.70 -4.36
N VAL A 147 -4.88 4.14 -4.83
CA VAL A 147 -3.66 4.28 -4.04
C VAL A 147 -3.11 5.69 -4.16
N TRP A 148 -2.72 6.28 -3.04
CA TRP A 148 -2.10 7.60 -2.95
C TRP A 148 -0.85 7.56 -2.08
N LEU A 149 0.17 8.35 -2.40
CA LEU A 149 1.28 8.68 -1.52
C LEU A 149 0.88 9.88 -0.66
N VAL A 150 1.03 9.77 0.66
CA VAL A 150 0.89 10.92 1.55
C VAL A 150 2.20 11.68 1.53
N GLU A 151 2.20 12.85 0.89
CA GLU A 151 3.35 13.74 0.87
C GLU A 151 3.32 14.65 2.10
N PHE A 152 4.46 14.75 2.78
CA PHE A 152 4.63 15.68 3.88
C PHE A 152 5.31 16.93 3.35
N GLU A 153 4.73 18.11 3.62
CA GLU A 153 5.53 19.32 3.56
C GLU A 153 6.68 19.12 4.55
N SER A 154 7.92 19.05 4.04
CA SER A 154 9.08 19.09 4.92
C SER A 154 8.92 20.32 5.80
N CYS A 155 8.79 20.10 7.11
CA CYS A 155 8.71 21.19 8.07
C CYS A 155 9.87 22.13 7.75
N GLY A 156 9.53 23.31 7.23
CA GLY A 156 10.48 24.20 6.60
C GLY A 156 11.71 24.34 7.48
N SER A 157 12.89 24.14 6.92
CA SER A 157 14.11 24.66 7.51
C SER A 157 13.88 26.16 7.69
N VAL A 158 13.53 26.56 8.92
CA VAL A 158 13.65 27.93 9.38
C VAL A 158 15.15 28.20 9.42
N ARG A 159 15.71 28.55 8.26
CA ARG A 159 17.00 29.23 8.22
C ARG A 159 16.74 30.61 8.80
N LYS A 160 17.15 30.78 10.04
CA LYS A 160 17.35 32.08 10.67
C LYS A 160 18.29 32.94 9.85
#